data_AF-A0AAV0JJZ2-F1
#
_entry.id   AF-A0AAV0JJZ2-F1
#
_cell.length_a   1.000
_cell.length_b   1.000
_cell.length_c   1.000
_cell.angle_alpha   90.00
_cell.angle_beta   90.00
_cell.angle_gamma   90.00
#
_symmetry.space_group_name_H-M   'P 1'
#
loop_
_entity.id
_entity.type
_entity.pdbx_description
1 polymer ?
#
loop_
_entity_poly.entity_id
_entity_poly.type
_entity_poly.pdbx_seq_one_letter_code
_entity_poly.pdbx_strand_id
1 'polypeptide(L)'
;MSFHAATNPPGGVWQENVSNSTEGFGCEDTNSTLCMAGTSVHAYRDPEVLYIFMGLNTTAFGASLCVMLLIIGGFPLRKRFFVWLLAQAICWAMGCMTAAFAFGALLVTPTKDDARVRVGWVMLKLLGAWLVLTLVISLLDTFRFLIWFGRKSWKVGRRAVACCCCVCARPGGDHVV
;
A
#
# COMPACT_ATOMS: atom_id res chain seq x y z
N MET A 1 -6.93 11.60 -0.37
CA MET A 1 -8.31 11.06 -0.32
C MET A 1 -8.72 10.57 1.07
N SER A 2 -7.78 10.10 1.91
CA SER A 2 -8.06 9.65 3.28
C SER A 2 -8.81 10.66 4.17
N PHE A 3 -8.43 11.94 4.13
CA PHE A 3 -9.08 12.99 4.94
C PHE A 3 -10.59 13.11 4.67
N HIS A 4 -10.99 13.06 3.39
CA HIS A 4 -12.40 13.20 3.00
C HIS A 4 -13.23 11.98 3.42
N ALA A 5 -12.63 10.79 3.39
CA ALA A 5 -13.25 9.55 3.86
C ALA A 5 -13.35 9.49 5.40
N ALA A 6 -12.42 10.14 6.12
CA ALA A 6 -12.47 10.23 7.57
C ALA A 6 -13.54 11.21 8.06
N THR A 7 -13.72 12.35 7.39
CA THR A 7 -14.73 13.36 7.76
C THR A 7 -16.13 13.00 7.24
N ASN A 8 -16.20 12.29 6.11
CA ASN A 8 -17.45 11.85 5.50
C ASN A 8 -17.36 10.36 5.19
N PRO A 9 -17.48 9.49 6.22
CA PRO A 9 -17.42 8.05 6.03
C PRO A 9 -18.57 7.57 5.14
N PRO A 10 -18.38 6.49 4.36
CA PRO A 10 -19.46 5.89 3.59
C PRO A 10 -20.58 5.44 4.54
N GLY A 11 -21.82 5.86 4.23
CA GLY A 11 -22.98 5.69 5.11
C GLY A 11 -23.19 6.84 6.11
N GLY A 12 -22.27 7.81 6.17
CA GLY A 12 -22.39 8.99 7.01
C GLY A 12 -22.17 8.72 8.50
N VAL A 13 -22.47 9.74 9.30
CA VAL A 13 -22.44 9.69 10.76
C VAL A 13 -23.84 9.95 11.30
N TRP A 14 -24.16 9.32 12.44
CA TRP A 14 -25.39 9.59 13.16
C TRP A 14 -25.44 11.07 13.57
N GLN A 15 -26.50 11.78 13.21
CA GLN A 15 -26.69 13.19 13.57
C GLN A 15 -27.22 13.34 15.00
N GLU A 16 -27.97 12.35 15.47
CA GLU A 16 -28.60 12.32 16.79
C GLU A 16 -28.43 10.95 17.45
N ASN A 17 -28.68 10.88 18.76
CA ASN A 17 -28.61 9.63 19.51
C ASN A 17 -29.87 8.81 19.23
N VAL A 18 -29.71 7.60 18.68
CA VAL A 18 -30.83 6.71 18.34
C VAL A 18 -30.86 5.54 19.30
N SER A 19 -31.98 5.35 20.01
CA SER A 19 -32.13 4.36 21.08
C SER A 19 -32.95 3.11 20.72
N ASN A 20 -33.42 2.99 19.47
CA ASN A 20 -34.35 1.93 19.09
C ASN A 20 -34.13 1.43 17.66
N SER A 21 -34.20 0.11 17.50
CA SER A 21 -33.99 -0.66 16.27
C SER A 21 -35.11 -0.50 15.22
N THR A 22 -36.09 0.37 15.46
CA THR A 22 -37.26 0.57 14.60
C THR A 22 -37.01 1.44 13.36
N GLU A 23 -35.87 2.12 13.23
CA GLU A 23 -35.52 2.94 12.06
C GLU A 23 -34.43 2.29 11.19
N GLY A 24 -34.68 1.07 10.70
CA GLY A 24 -34.06 0.49 9.49
C GLY A 24 -32.53 0.21 9.48
N PHE A 25 -31.76 0.74 10.42
CA PHE A 25 -30.32 0.56 10.55
C PHE A 25 -29.99 0.25 12.02
N GLY A 26 -30.17 -1.01 12.42
CA GLY A 26 -30.05 -1.43 13.82
C GLY A 26 -28.66 -1.18 14.40
N CYS A 27 -28.62 -0.68 15.65
CA CYS A 27 -27.44 -0.62 16.52
C CYS A 27 -27.15 -2.03 17.09
N GLU A 28 -27.02 -3.05 16.23
CA GLU A 28 -27.18 -4.45 16.67
C GLU A 28 -25.91 -5.05 17.30
N ASP A 29 -24.76 -4.39 17.18
CA ASP A 29 -23.46 -5.01 17.53
C ASP A 29 -22.82 -4.50 18.84
N THR A 30 -23.48 -3.61 19.58
CA THR A 30 -23.02 -3.21 20.92
C THR A 30 -24.11 -3.49 21.95
N ASN A 31 -23.74 -4.03 23.11
CA ASN A 31 -24.63 -4.28 24.27
C ASN A 31 -25.42 -3.04 24.75
N SER A 32 -25.22 -1.89 24.13
CA SER A 32 -26.00 -0.66 24.26
C SER A 32 -26.94 -0.51 23.07
N THR A 33 -28.24 -0.46 23.32
CA THR A 33 -29.29 -0.14 22.32
C THR A 33 -29.21 1.31 21.80
N LEU A 34 -28.09 2.00 22.02
CA LEU A 34 -27.92 3.42 21.77
C LEU A 34 -26.77 3.64 20.77
N CYS A 35 -27.12 4.08 19.56
CA CYS A 35 -26.18 4.64 18.60
C CYS A 35 -25.85 6.08 19.01
N MET A 36 -24.57 6.39 19.25
CA MET A 36 -24.13 7.74 19.60
C MET A 36 -24.02 8.66 18.37
N ALA A 37 -24.48 9.90 18.51
CA ALA A 37 -24.26 10.94 17.52
C ALA A 37 -22.76 11.19 17.28
N GLY A 38 -22.40 11.55 16.05
CA GLY A 38 -21.01 11.79 15.63
C GLY A 38 -20.20 10.52 15.35
N THR A 39 -20.77 9.33 15.56
CA THR A 39 -20.14 8.06 15.19
C THR A 39 -20.62 7.58 13.83
N SER A 40 -19.73 6.92 13.07
CA SER A 40 -20.08 6.45 11.72
C SER A 40 -21.14 5.35 11.78
N VAL A 41 -22.15 5.47 10.93
CA VAL A 41 -23.28 4.54 10.88
C VAL A 41 -22.81 3.10 10.64
N HIS A 42 -21.79 2.93 9.79
CA HIS A 42 -21.26 1.61 9.46
C HIS A 42 -20.39 0.97 10.56
N ALA A 43 -19.96 1.71 11.58
CA ALA A 43 -19.19 1.15 12.70
C ALA A 43 -20.01 0.19 13.56
N TYR A 44 -21.34 0.33 13.59
CA TYR A 44 -22.23 -0.55 14.35
C TYR A 44 -22.75 -1.74 13.55
N ARG A 45 -22.52 -1.74 12.23
CA ARG A 45 -23.08 -2.75 11.32
C ARG A 45 -22.03 -3.72 10.80
N ASP A 46 -20.93 -3.17 10.30
CA ASP A 46 -19.81 -3.96 9.77
C ASP A 46 -18.49 -3.32 10.23
N PRO A 47 -18.17 -3.38 11.54
CA PRO A 47 -16.98 -2.74 12.11
C PRO A 47 -15.69 -3.23 11.46
N GLU A 48 -15.62 -4.52 11.09
CA GLU A 48 -14.44 -5.10 10.44
C GLU A 48 -14.17 -4.48 9.07
N VAL A 49 -15.20 -4.33 8.23
CA VAL A 49 -15.07 -3.77 6.87
C VAL A 49 -14.67 -2.30 6.94
N LEU A 50 -15.22 -1.56 7.90
CA LEU A 50 -14.86 -0.17 8.15
C LEU A 50 -13.41 -0.04 8.64
N TYR A 51 -12.96 -0.91 9.55
CA TYR A 51 -11.58 -0.91 10.05
C TYR A 51 -10.58 -1.18 8.93
N ILE A 52 -10.84 -2.18 8.08
CA ILE A 52 -10.01 -2.50 6.91
C ILE A 52 -9.97 -1.32 5.94
N PHE A 53 -11.12 -0.70 5.65
CA PHE A 53 -11.21 0.48 4.79
C PHE A 53 -10.36 1.65 5.32
N MET A 54 -10.44 1.96 6.61
CA MET A 54 -9.66 3.03 7.25
C MET A 54 -8.16 2.71 7.26
N GLY A 55 -7.79 1.46 7.53
CA GLY A 55 -6.41 0.99 7.50
C GLY A 55 -5.79 1.09 6.10
N LEU A 56 -6.51 0.70 5.06
CA LEU A 56 -6.06 0.81 3.67
C LEU A 56 -5.90 2.27 3.22
N ASN A 57 -6.81 3.15 3.63
CA ASN A 57 -6.67 4.58 3.37
C ASN A 57 -5.46 5.21 4.09
N THR A 58 -5.24 4.84 5.35
CA THR A 58 -4.12 5.36 6.15
C THR A 58 -2.77 4.88 5.61
N THR A 59 -2.69 3.61 5.21
CA THR A 59 -1.48 3.05 4.58
C THR A 59 -1.20 3.69 3.23
N ALA A 60 -2.22 3.92 2.38
CA ALA A 60 -2.05 4.66 1.12
C ALA A 60 -1.56 6.09 1.35
N PHE A 61 -2.10 6.79 2.36
CA PHE A 61 -1.65 8.12 2.74
C PHE A 61 -0.20 8.12 3.25
N GLY A 62 0.14 7.18 4.13
CA GLY A 62 1.51 7.00 4.64
C GLY A 62 2.50 6.71 3.52
N ALA A 63 2.16 5.81 2.59
CA ALA A 63 2.98 5.52 1.42
C ALA A 63 3.20 6.76 0.54
N SER A 64 2.16 7.57 0.33
CA SER A 64 2.30 8.85 -0.39
C SER A 64 3.20 9.85 0.33
N LEU A 65 3.11 9.94 1.67
CA LEU A 65 4.02 10.79 2.46
C LEU A 65 5.46 10.31 2.35
N CYS A 66 5.71 9.00 2.38
CA CYS A 66 7.05 8.45 2.14
C CYS A 66 7.59 8.86 0.77
N VAL A 67 6.79 8.76 -0.30
CA VAL A 67 7.17 9.21 -1.65
C VAL A 67 7.49 10.71 -1.65
N MET A 68 6.65 11.54 -1.04
CA MET A 68 6.85 12.99 -0.96
C MET A 68 8.12 13.35 -0.18
N LEU A 69 8.39 12.69 0.94
CA LEU A 69 9.62 12.90 1.73
C LEU A 69 10.87 12.51 0.95
N LEU A 70 10.81 11.43 0.15
CA LEU A 70 11.91 11.01 -0.71
C LEU A 70 12.18 12.03 -1.82
N ILE A 71 11.14 12.64 -2.38
CA ILE A 71 11.25 13.68 -3.42
C ILE A 71 11.77 14.99 -2.82
N ILE A 72 11.15 15.47 -1.73
CA ILE A 72 11.50 16.74 -1.07
C ILE A 72 12.89 16.67 -0.43
N GLY A 73 13.27 15.52 0.10
CA GLY A 73 14.59 15.29 0.71
C GLY A 73 15.76 15.43 -0.27
N GLY A 74 15.50 15.74 -1.54
CA GLY A 74 16.53 15.96 -2.55
C GLY A 74 17.37 14.71 -2.81
N PHE A 75 16.86 13.53 -2.43
CA PHE A 75 17.57 12.28 -2.64
C PHE A 75 17.90 12.18 -4.13
N PRO A 76 19.16 11.92 -4.49
CA PRO A 76 19.57 11.91 -5.87
C PRO A 76 18.88 10.74 -6.59
N LEU A 77 17.75 11.04 -7.22
CA LEU A 77 17.01 10.22 -8.21
C LEU A 77 17.91 9.76 -9.37
N ARG A 78 19.16 10.24 -9.39
CA ARG A 78 20.26 9.77 -10.22
C ARG A 78 20.64 8.32 -9.96
N LYS A 79 20.39 7.76 -8.76
CA LYS A 79 20.68 6.35 -8.49
C LYS A 79 19.46 5.49 -8.82
N ARG A 80 19.70 4.46 -9.63
CA ARG A 80 18.70 3.48 -10.10
C ARG A 80 17.93 2.78 -8.98
N PHE A 81 18.50 2.73 -7.78
CA PHE A 81 17.86 2.20 -6.57
C PHE A 81 16.72 3.10 -6.05
N PHE A 82 16.93 4.41 -5.96
CA PHE A 82 15.87 5.32 -5.48
C PHE A 82 14.70 5.36 -6.46
N VAL A 83 14.97 5.42 -7.77
CA VAL A 83 13.90 5.35 -8.78
C VAL A 83 13.10 4.05 -8.67
N TRP A 84 13.77 2.92 -8.46
CA TRP A 84 13.10 1.64 -8.23
C TRP A 84 12.26 1.64 -6.95
N LEU A 85 12.78 2.19 -5.85
CA LEU A 85 12.05 2.29 -4.57
C LEU A 85 10.82 3.20 -4.69
N LEU A 86 10.95 4.35 -5.36
CA LEU A 86 9.82 5.23 -5.65
C LEU A 86 8.75 4.51 -6.50
N ALA A 87 9.15 3.80 -7.55
CA ALA A 87 8.22 3.05 -8.39
C ALA A 87 7.45 1.99 -7.58
N GLN A 88 8.14 1.28 -6.69
CA GLN A 88 7.52 0.29 -5.82
C GLN A 88 6.56 0.92 -4.80
N ALA A 89 6.95 2.04 -4.19
CA ALA A 89 6.10 2.77 -3.23
C ALA A 89 4.82 3.31 -3.90
N ILE A 90 4.92 3.80 -5.14
CA ILE A 90 3.77 4.27 -5.92
C ILE A 90 2.84 3.09 -6.27
N CYS A 91 3.39 1.98 -6.77
CA CYS A 91 2.60 0.79 -7.08
C CYS A 91 1.86 0.28 -5.84
N TRP A 92 2.53 0.27 -4.68
CA TRP A 92 1.93 -0.11 -3.41
C TRP A 92 0.80 0.84 -3.00
N ALA A 93 1.02 2.15 -3.08
CA ALA A 93 0.00 3.16 -2.78
C ALA A 93 -1.24 3.00 -3.67
N MET A 94 -1.06 2.77 -4.98
CA MET A 94 -2.16 2.50 -5.91
C MET A 94 -2.91 1.21 -5.57
N GLY A 95 -2.19 0.14 -5.20
CA GLY A 95 -2.79 -1.12 -4.76
C GLY A 95 -3.67 -0.95 -3.51
N CYS A 96 -3.14 -0.28 -2.49
CA CYS A 96 -3.90 0.04 -1.27
C CYS A 96 -5.14 0.89 -1.58
N MET A 97 -5.03 1.86 -2.49
CA MET A 97 -6.13 2.73 -2.86
C MET A 97 -7.24 2.00 -3.63
N THR A 98 -6.90 1.10 -4.56
CA THR A 98 -7.86 0.24 -5.24
C THR A 98 -8.57 -0.70 -4.27
N ALA A 99 -7.85 -1.26 -3.29
CA ALA A 99 -8.44 -2.06 -2.23
C ALA A 99 -9.42 -1.25 -1.38
N ALA A 100 -9.01 -0.06 -0.93
CA ALA A 100 -9.88 0.85 -0.18
C ALA A 100 -11.16 1.18 -0.96
N PHE A 101 -11.07 1.40 -2.28
CA PHE A 101 -12.24 1.62 -3.12
C PHE A 101 -13.18 0.39 -3.14
N ALA A 102 -12.65 -0.83 -3.28
CA ALA A 102 -13.45 -2.05 -3.28
C ALA A 102 -14.19 -2.25 -1.95
N PHE A 103 -13.53 -2.04 -0.81
CA PHE A 103 -14.17 -2.10 0.51
C PHE A 103 -15.18 -0.95 0.68
N GLY A 104 -14.85 0.26 0.22
CA GLY A 104 -15.79 1.39 0.21
C GLY A 104 -17.08 1.08 -0.56
N ALA A 105 -16.98 0.42 -1.72
CA ALA A 105 -18.12 0.00 -2.51
C ALA A 105 -19.01 -1.02 -1.76
N LEU A 106 -18.40 -1.94 -1.01
CA LEU A 106 -19.12 -2.90 -0.16
C LEU A 106 -19.91 -2.25 0.98
N LEU A 107 -19.39 -1.13 1.52
CA LEU A 107 -20.05 -0.36 2.59
C LEU A 107 -21.29 0.40 2.06
N VAL A 108 -21.27 0.82 0.78
CA VAL A 108 -22.35 1.59 0.14
C VAL A 108 -23.44 0.69 -0.45
N THR A 109 -23.12 -0.56 -0.81
CA THR A 109 -24.10 -1.49 -1.37
C THR A 109 -25.11 -1.96 -0.31
N PRO A 110 -26.43 -1.85 -0.57
CA PRO A 110 -27.45 -2.31 0.37
C PRO A 110 -27.40 -3.83 0.55
N THR A 111 -27.62 -4.28 1.79
CA THR A 111 -27.54 -5.68 2.23
C THR A 111 -28.70 -6.56 1.77
N LYS A 112 -29.40 -6.23 0.67
CA LYS A 112 -30.26 -7.25 0.06
C LYS A 112 -29.33 -8.38 -0.36
N ASP A 113 -29.44 -9.54 0.29
CA ASP A 113 -28.40 -10.57 0.34
C ASP A 113 -27.83 -10.91 -1.05
N ASP A 114 -28.70 -10.96 -2.06
CA ASP A 114 -28.30 -11.21 -3.45
C ASP A 114 -27.40 -10.12 -4.07
N ALA A 115 -27.63 -8.85 -3.77
CA ALA A 115 -26.91 -7.74 -4.39
C ALA A 115 -25.53 -7.55 -3.76
N ARG A 116 -25.43 -7.58 -2.43
CA ARG A 116 -24.15 -7.41 -1.71
C ARG A 116 -23.20 -8.55 -1.99
N VAL A 117 -23.69 -9.79 -2.02
CA VAL A 117 -22.86 -10.98 -2.33
C VAL A 117 -22.36 -10.93 -3.79
N ARG A 118 -23.23 -10.58 -4.75
CA ARG A 118 -22.81 -10.46 -6.16
C ARG A 118 -21.78 -9.35 -6.36
N VAL A 119 -22.01 -8.16 -5.80
CA VAL A 119 -21.05 -7.04 -5.93
C VAL A 119 -19.75 -7.36 -5.21
N GLY A 120 -19.80 -7.99 -4.04
CA GLY A 120 -18.61 -8.43 -3.31
C GLY A 120 -17.79 -9.47 -4.08
N TRP A 121 -18.44 -10.45 -4.69
CA TRP A 121 -17.76 -11.44 -5.54
C TRP A 121 -17.09 -10.81 -6.76
N VAL A 122 -17.78 -9.90 -7.44
CA VAL A 122 -17.22 -9.18 -8.59
C VAL A 122 -16.04 -8.32 -8.17
N MET A 123 -16.18 -7.55 -7.09
CA MET A 123 -15.09 -6.72 -6.57
C MET A 123 -13.90 -7.54 -6.07
N LEU A 124 -14.14 -8.68 -5.42
CA LEU A 124 -13.06 -9.57 -4.96
C LEU A 124 -12.30 -10.16 -6.16
N LYS A 125 -12.99 -10.56 -7.23
CA LYS A 125 -12.36 -11.05 -8.47
C LYS A 125 -11.54 -9.94 -9.14
N LEU A 126 -12.08 -8.73 -9.25
CA LEU A 126 -11.38 -7.58 -9.81
C LEU A 126 -10.15 -7.20 -8.97
N LEU A 127 -10.31 -7.18 -7.64
CA LEU A 127 -9.22 -6.90 -6.71
C LEU A 127 -8.13 -7.97 -6.80
N GLY A 128 -8.51 -9.25 -6.84
CA GLY A 128 -7.57 -10.36 -7.02
C GLY A 128 -6.80 -10.25 -8.34
N ALA A 129 -7.49 -9.98 -9.45
CA ALA A 129 -6.85 -9.76 -10.74
C ALA A 129 -5.88 -8.56 -10.71
N TRP A 130 -6.29 -7.45 -10.08
CA TRP A 130 -5.45 -6.26 -9.91
C TRP A 130 -4.21 -6.54 -9.05
N LEU A 131 -4.36 -7.25 -7.93
CA LEU A 131 -3.25 -7.65 -7.07
C LEU A 131 -2.26 -8.56 -7.81
N VAL A 132 -2.75 -9.51 -8.61
CA VAL A 132 -1.88 -10.35 -9.44
C VAL A 132 -1.11 -9.52 -10.47
N LEU A 133 -1.78 -8.60 -11.16
CA LEU A 133 -1.13 -7.72 -12.14
C LEU A 133 -0.05 -6.84 -11.50
N THR A 134 -0.38 -6.17 -10.40
CA THR A 134 0.58 -5.32 -9.68
C THR A 134 1.75 -6.12 -9.10
N LEU A 135 1.50 -7.32 -8.57
CA LEU A 135 2.55 -8.24 -8.12
C LEU A 135 3.50 -8.63 -9.25
N VAL A 136 2.96 -9.01 -10.42
CA VAL A 136 3.78 -9.39 -11.58
C VAL A 136 4.63 -8.22 -12.05
N ILE A 137 4.06 -7.01 -12.16
CA ILE A 137 4.81 -5.80 -12.54
C ILE A 137 5.93 -5.52 -11.53
N SER A 138 5.60 -5.51 -10.24
CA SER A 138 6.57 -5.33 -9.17
C SER A 138 7.70 -6.35 -9.25
N LEU A 139 7.40 -7.64 -9.45
CA LEU A 139 8.39 -8.70 -9.60
C LEU A 139 9.29 -8.46 -10.82
N LEU A 140 8.74 -8.12 -11.99
CA LEU A 140 9.54 -7.86 -13.18
C LEU A 140 10.53 -6.70 -12.99
N ASP A 141 10.09 -5.63 -12.32
CA ASP A 141 10.95 -4.49 -12.02
C ASP A 141 12.00 -4.82 -10.94
N THR A 142 11.65 -5.62 -9.92
CA THR A 142 12.64 -6.13 -8.95
C THR A 142 13.67 -7.02 -9.64
N PHE A 143 13.27 -7.91 -10.55
CA PHE A 143 14.19 -8.77 -11.30
C PHE A 143 15.14 -7.95 -12.19
N ARG A 144 14.64 -6.96 -12.93
CA ARG A 144 15.48 -6.06 -13.74
C ARG A 144 16.48 -5.31 -12.87
N PHE A 145 16.04 -4.86 -11.69
CA PHE A 145 16.91 -4.20 -10.73
C PHE A 145 17.98 -5.14 -10.19
N LEU A 146 17.63 -6.37 -9.82
CA LEU A 146 18.55 -7.40 -9.33
C LEU A 146 19.60 -7.77 -10.39
N ILE A 147 19.21 -7.95 -11.65
CA ILE A 147 20.16 -8.23 -12.75
C ILE A 147 21.12 -7.05 -12.93
N TRP A 148 20.61 -5.81 -12.92
CA TRP A 148 21.45 -4.63 -13.02
C TRP A 148 22.43 -4.54 -11.84
N PHE A 149 21.94 -4.77 -10.63
CA PHE A 149 22.74 -4.75 -9.40
C PHE A 149 23.82 -5.83 -9.43
N GLY A 150 23.47 -7.07 -9.76
CA GLY A 150 24.41 -8.18 -9.91
C GLY A 150 25.49 -7.90 -10.95
N ARG A 151 25.13 -7.36 -12.12
CA ARG A 151 26.10 -6.98 -13.17
C ARG A 151 27.00 -5.82 -12.72
N LYS A 152 26.49 -4.87 -11.93
CA LYS A 152 27.27 -3.76 -11.39
C LYS A 152 28.28 -4.28 -10.34
N SER A 153 27.82 -5.10 -9.39
CA SER A 153 28.64 -5.71 -8.35
C SER A 153 29.71 -6.63 -8.94
N TRP A 154 29.38 -7.41 -9.97
CA TRP A 154 30.35 -8.22 -10.72
C TRP A 154 31.43 -7.39 -11.40
N LYS A 155 31.06 -6.27 -12.05
CA LYS A 155 32.05 -5.36 -12.67
C LYS A 155 32.95 -4.69 -11.64
N VAL A 156 32.44 -4.38 -10.45
CA VAL A 156 33.24 -3.81 -9.34
C VAL A 156 34.17 -4.87 -8.76
N GLY A 157 33.67 -6.08 -8.49
CA GLY A 157 34.48 -7.21 -8.00
C GLY A 157 35.58 -7.61 -8.99
N ARG A 158 35.27 -7.67 -10.29
CA ARG A 158 36.27 -8.00 -11.32
C ARG A 158 37.33 -6.89 -11.50
N ARG A 159 36.98 -5.61 -11.25
CA ARG A 159 37.96 -4.49 -11.21
C ARG A 159 38.83 -4.55 -9.96
N ALA A 160 38.30 -4.95 -8.81
CA ALA A 160 39.07 -5.15 -7.59
C ALA A 160 40.09 -6.30 -7.76
N VAL A 161 39.66 -7.43 -8.34
CA VAL A 161 40.56 -8.56 -8.66
C VAL A 161 41.62 -8.17 -9.68
N ALA A 162 41.27 -7.41 -10.73
CA ALA A 162 42.24 -6.92 -11.72
C ALA A 162 43.28 -5.95 -11.11
N CYS A 163 42.87 -5.08 -10.17
CA CYS A 163 43.81 -4.21 -9.45
C CYS A 163 44.75 -5.00 -8.53
N CYS A 164 44.28 -6.06 -7.86
CA CYS A 164 45.15 -6.94 -7.07
C CYS A 164 46.20 -7.65 -7.94
N CYS A 165 45.85 -8.13 -9.13
CA CYS A 165 46.81 -8.73 -10.05
C CYS A 165 47.87 -7.73 -10.56
N CYS A 166 47.52 -6.46 -10.77
CA CYS A 166 48.50 -5.43 -11.16
C CYS A 166 49.43 -5.00 -10.01
N VAL A 167 48.96 -5.04 -8.75
CA VAL A 167 49.78 -4.70 -7.57
C VAL A 167 50.77 -5.83 -7.23
N CYS A 168 50.39 -7.09 -7.39
CA CYS A 168 51.30 -8.24 -7.20
C CYS A 168 52.32 -8.42 -8.32
N ALA A 169 52.19 -7.72 -9.45
CA ALA A 169 53.11 -7.79 -10.58
C ALA A 169 54.22 -6.73 -10.57
N ARG A 170 54.41 -5.95 -9.49
CA ARG A 170 55.64 -5.18 -9.29
C ARG A 170 56.73 -6.14 -8.79
N PRO A 171 57.77 -6.46 -9.59
CA PRO A 171 58.93 -7.18 -9.08
C PRO A 171 59.59 -6.30 -8.03
N GLY A 172 59.95 -6.89 -6.89
CA GLY A 172 60.79 -6.25 -5.90
C GLY A 172 62.05 -5.73 -6.57
N GLY A 173 62.30 -4.42 -6.42
CA GLY A 173 63.63 -3.87 -6.64
C GLY A 173 64.52 -4.37 -5.51
N ASP A 174 65.55 -5.12 -5.90
CA ASP A 174 66.54 -5.74 -5.02
C ASP A 174 67.24 -4.71 -4.12
N HIS A 175 67.37 -5.07 -2.84
CA HIS A 175 68.40 -4.54 -1.95
C HIS A 175 69.65 -5.40 -2.11
N VAL A 176 70.75 -4.85 -2.65
CA VAL A 176 72.12 -5.29 -2.29
C VAL A 176 73.06 -4.08 -2.34
N VAL A 177 73.78 -3.92 -1.23
CA VAL A 177 74.98 -3.13 -0.88
C VAL A 177 75.75 -2.46 -2.01
#